data_AF-A0A967CSJ2-F1
#
_entry.id   AF-A0A967CSJ2-F1
#
_cell.length_a   1.000
_cell.length_b   1.000
_cell.length_c   1.000
_cell.angle_alpha   90.00
_cell.angle_beta   90.00
_cell.angle_gamma   90.00
#
_symmetry.space_group_name_H-M   'P 1'
#
loop_
_entity.id
_entity.type
_entity.pdbx_description
1 polymer ?
#
loop_
_entity_poly.entity_id
_entity_poly.type
_entity_poly.pdbx_seq_one_letter_code
_entity_poly.pdbx_strand_id
1 'polypeptide(L)'
;MLKIDPPEELPLAHQNLISAGFIKVQGSGFGGTQPKCVMQLDLEPTEEQLMANFHQKWRYNIRLAEKKGVQVNIEAGREDLKTFYELLMETCKRDGFLVRSQAYFESMWDLLEPLGQIKLAITTYE
;
A
#
# COMPACT_ATOMS: atom_id res chain seq x y z
N MET A 1 19.83 -19.84 -5.16
CA MET A 1 19.69 -19.40 -3.75
C MET A 1 18.20 -19.29 -3.46
N LEU A 2 17.69 -19.97 -2.44
CA LEU A 2 16.27 -19.94 -2.09
C LEU A 2 16.05 -18.93 -0.95
N LYS A 3 15.12 -18.00 -1.14
CA LYS A 3 14.72 -17.00 -0.14
C LYS A 3 13.21 -17.10 0.08
N ILE A 4 12.79 -17.02 1.33
CA ILE A 4 11.39 -17.03 1.74
C ILE A 4 11.15 -15.89 2.74
N ASP A 5 10.03 -15.20 2.62
CA ASP A 5 9.62 -14.09 3.51
C ASP A 5 8.10 -14.21 3.77
N PRO A 6 7.63 -15.18 4.59
CA PRO A 6 6.21 -15.32 4.88
C PRO A 6 5.66 -14.08 5.63
N PRO A 7 4.41 -13.67 5.39
CA PRO A 7 3.84 -12.45 5.97
C PRO A 7 3.57 -12.56 7.48
N GLU A 8 3.47 -13.78 8.02
CA GLU A 8 3.17 -14.06 9.42
C GLU A 8 4.30 -14.83 10.11
N GLU A 9 4.55 -14.50 11.38
CA GLU A 9 5.44 -15.30 12.23
C GLU A 9 4.74 -16.58 12.67
N LEU A 10 5.02 -17.69 11.98
CA LEU A 10 4.54 -19.02 12.35
C LEU A 10 5.60 -19.71 13.25
N PRO A 11 5.35 -19.92 14.56
CA PRO A 11 6.37 -20.40 15.48
C PRO A 11 6.96 -21.77 15.11
N LEU A 12 6.12 -22.72 14.67
CA LEU A 12 6.58 -24.02 14.18
C LEU A 12 7.38 -23.90 12.87
N ALA A 13 7.06 -22.92 12.02
CA ALA A 13 7.79 -22.73 10.77
C ALA A 13 9.24 -22.33 11.04
N HIS A 14 9.50 -21.50 12.05
CA HIS A 14 10.86 -21.06 12.38
C HIS A 14 11.79 -22.25 12.69
N GLN A 15 11.39 -23.14 13.58
CA GLN A 15 12.20 -24.30 13.97
C GLN A 15 12.43 -25.25 12.79
N ASN A 16 11.39 -25.48 11.98
CA ASN A 16 11.50 -26.31 10.79
C ASN A 16 12.46 -25.71 9.76
N LEU A 17 12.42 -24.40 9.57
CA LEU A 17 13.31 -23.69 8.65
C LEU A 17 14.77 -23.75 9.10
N ILE A 18 15.06 -23.54 10.39
CA ILE A 18 16.41 -23.71 10.94
C ILE A 18 16.88 -25.16 10.75
N SER A 19 16.03 -26.14 11.07
CA SER A 19 16.36 -27.57 10.92
C SER A 19 16.62 -27.96 9.46
N ALA A 20 15.96 -27.29 8.51
CA ALA A 20 16.17 -27.44 7.08
C ALA A 20 17.38 -26.65 6.54
N GLY A 21 18.13 -25.95 7.39
CA GLY A 21 19.35 -25.22 7.02
C GLY A 21 19.14 -23.78 6.54
N PHE A 22 17.93 -23.21 6.70
CA PHE A 22 17.73 -21.79 6.43
C PHE A 22 18.39 -20.92 7.51
N ILE A 23 18.92 -19.78 7.09
CA ILE A 23 19.55 -18.80 7.97
C ILE A 23 18.67 -17.56 8.02
N LYS A 24 18.35 -17.09 9.24
CA LYS A 24 17.58 -15.85 9.43
C LYS A 24 18.41 -14.64 8.99
N VAL A 25 17.86 -13.83 8.09
CA VAL A 25 18.48 -12.56 7.67
C VAL A 25 18.42 -11.54 8.81
N GLN A 26 19.60 -11.18 9.32
CA GLN A 26 19.81 -10.10 10.30
C GLN A 26 19.65 -8.75 9.58
N GLY A 27 18.88 -7.82 10.14
CA GLY A 27 18.63 -6.50 9.54
C GLY A 27 17.57 -5.71 10.30
N SER A 28 17.56 -4.38 10.14
CA SER A 28 16.57 -3.47 10.73
C SER A 28 15.15 -3.81 10.26
N GLY A 29 14.11 -3.29 10.93
CA GLY A 29 12.70 -3.58 10.60
C GLY A 29 12.27 -3.24 9.16
N PHE A 30 13.05 -2.41 8.47
CA PHE A 30 12.89 -2.06 7.05
C PHE A 30 13.98 -2.70 6.15
N GLY A 31 14.87 -3.51 6.71
CA GLY A 31 15.91 -4.24 5.99
C GLY A 31 15.41 -5.60 5.49
N GLY A 32 15.45 -5.82 4.18
CA GLY A 32 14.96 -7.02 3.51
C GLY A 32 14.43 -6.72 2.11
N THR A 33 13.87 -7.73 1.43
CA THR A 33 13.09 -7.51 0.18
C THR A 33 11.67 -7.09 0.51
N GLN A 34 11.10 -7.65 1.58
CA GLN A 34 9.82 -7.24 2.16
C GLN A 34 10.08 -6.60 3.53
N PRO A 35 9.33 -5.53 3.90
CA PRO A 35 9.43 -4.93 5.23
C PRO A 35 8.94 -5.91 6.30
N LYS A 36 9.61 -5.92 7.47
CA LYS A 36 9.22 -6.76 8.62
C LYS A 36 8.15 -6.11 9.49
N CYS A 37 8.00 -4.78 9.39
CA CYS A 37 7.00 -4.01 10.12
C CYS A 37 6.07 -3.33 9.13
N VAL A 38 4.77 -3.55 9.29
CA VAL A 38 3.70 -2.95 8.47
C VAL A 38 2.69 -2.24 9.38
N MET A 39 2.00 -1.24 8.85
CA MET A 39 0.85 -0.62 9.52
C MET A 39 -0.42 -1.28 8.99
N GLN A 40 -1.18 -1.94 9.87
CA GLN A 40 -2.42 -2.61 9.53
C GLN A 40 -3.59 -1.93 10.25
N LEU A 41 -4.69 -1.74 9.52
CA LEU A 41 -5.95 -1.26 10.07
C LEU A 41 -6.93 -2.43 10.06
N ASP A 42 -7.44 -2.79 11.24
CA ASP A 42 -8.56 -3.72 11.37
C ASP A 42 -9.83 -3.05 10.85
N LEU A 43 -10.55 -3.75 9.97
CA LEU A 43 -11.78 -3.28 9.31
C LEU A 43 -13.04 -4.00 9.82
N GLU A 44 -12.93 -4.86 10.83
CA GLU A 44 -14.09 -5.48 11.48
C GLU A 44 -15.05 -4.46 12.16
N PRO A 45 -14.58 -3.37 12.79
CA PRO A 45 -15.45 -2.35 13.38
C PRO A 45 -16.24 -1.54 12.33
N THR A 46 -17.30 -0.86 12.77
CA THR A 46 -18.04 0.06 11.87
C THR A 46 -17.20 1.30 11.52
N GLU A 47 -17.55 1.99 10.43
CA GLU A 47 -16.87 3.22 10.02
C GLU A 47 -16.85 4.28 11.13
N GLU A 48 -17.93 4.42 11.90
CA GLU A 48 -17.98 5.36 13.03
C GLU A 48 -17.01 4.96 14.13
N GLN A 49 -16.88 3.66 14.42
CA GLN A 49 -15.96 3.14 15.42
C GLN A 49 -14.50 3.32 14.97
N LEU A 50 -14.20 3.03 13.69
CA LEU A 50 -12.88 3.27 13.09
C LEU A 50 -12.51 4.74 13.16
N MET A 51 -13.42 5.60 12.70
CA MET A 51 -13.24 7.05 12.73
C MET A 51 -13.03 7.54 14.15
N ALA A 52 -13.75 7.04 15.16
CA ALA A 52 -13.56 7.44 16.56
C ALA A 52 -12.16 7.09 17.09
N ASN A 53 -11.58 5.97 16.63
CA ASN A 53 -10.27 5.48 17.06
C ASN A 53 -9.08 6.17 16.39
N PHE A 54 -9.26 6.85 15.25
CA PHE A 54 -8.18 7.59 14.60
C PHE A 54 -7.67 8.76 15.44
N HIS A 55 -6.41 9.16 15.25
CA HIS A 55 -5.85 10.34 15.91
C HIS A 55 -6.70 11.60 15.61
N GLN A 56 -6.91 12.47 16.61
CA GLN A 56 -7.82 13.61 16.51
C GLN A 56 -7.59 14.50 15.28
N LYS A 57 -6.31 14.77 14.95
CA LYS A 57 -5.93 15.56 13.76
C LYS A 57 -6.32 14.88 12.45
N TRP A 58 -6.25 13.55 12.38
CA TRP A 58 -6.63 12.80 11.17
C TRP A 58 -8.13 12.84 10.96
N ARG A 59 -8.92 12.61 12.02
CA ARG A 59 -10.38 12.75 11.98
C ARG A 59 -10.82 14.13 11.52
N TYR A 60 -10.14 15.17 12.01
CA TYR A 60 -10.39 16.54 11.61
C TYR A 60 -10.08 16.76 10.11
N ASN A 61 -8.93 16.29 9.63
CA ASN A 61 -8.51 16.45 8.24
C ASN A 61 -9.42 15.70 7.26
N ILE A 62 -9.87 14.48 7.59
CA ILE A 62 -10.79 13.70 6.75
C ILE A 62 -12.11 14.48 6.56
N ARG A 63 -12.73 14.92 7.65
CA ARG A 63 -13.96 15.74 7.58
C ARG A 63 -13.75 17.08 6.91
N LEU A 64 -12.56 17.67 7.05
CA LEU A 64 -12.23 18.92 6.36
C LEU A 64 -12.16 18.71 4.85
N ALA A 65 -11.57 17.61 4.38
CA ALA A 65 -11.50 17.27 2.96
C ALA A 65 -12.91 17.16 2.35
N GLU A 66 -13.81 16.43 3.00
CA GLU A 66 -15.22 16.34 2.60
C GLU A 66 -15.89 17.73 2.50
N LYS A 67 -15.73 18.56 3.53
CA LYS A 67 -16.27 19.93 3.55
C LYS A 67 -15.66 20.84 2.48
N LYS A 68 -14.46 20.52 2.01
CA LYS A 68 -13.74 21.24 0.96
C LYS A 68 -14.06 20.72 -0.45
N GLY A 69 -15.05 19.85 -0.59
CA GLY A 69 -15.49 19.36 -1.90
C GLY A 69 -14.53 18.36 -2.53
N VAL A 70 -13.67 17.72 -1.71
CA VAL A 70 -12.81 16.64 -2.20
C VAL A 70 -13.69 15.44 -2.58
N GLN A 71 -13.57 14.98 -3.83
CA GLN A 71 -14.29 13.84 -4.36
C GLN A 71 -13.31 12.74 -4.77
N VAL A 72 -13.63 11.49 -4.43
CA VAL A 72 -12.81 10.32 -4.77
C VAL A 72 -13.54 9.50 -5.83
N ASN A 73 -12.93 9.34 -7.00
CA ASN A 73 -13.38 8.43 -8.04
C ASN A 73 -12.64 7.10 -7.92
N ILE A 74 -13.36 6.02 -7.60
CA ILE A 74 -12.85 4.64 -7.51
C ILE A 74 -13.15 3.78 -8.75
N GLU A 75 -13.80 4.39 -9.74
CA GLU A 75 -14.11 3.78 -11.04
C GLU A 75 -13.13 4.29 -12.13
N ALA A 76 -11.95 4.75 -11.70
CA ALA A 76 -10.89 5.17 -12.60
C ALA A 76 -10.37 3.98 -13.42
N GLY A 77 -10.18 4.20 -14.72
CA GLY A 77 -9.82 3.18 -15.68
C GLY A 77 -8.32 3.08 -15.95
N ARG A 78 -7.96 2.21 -16.90
CA ARG A 78 -6.58 2.04 -17.37
C ARG A 78 -6.01 3.37 -17.90
N GLU A 79 -6.84 4.18 -18.54
CA GLU A 79 -6.51 5.49 -19.10
C GLU A 79 -6.06 6.51 -18.04
N ASP A 80 -6.56 6.37 -16.81
CA ASP A 80 -6.24 7.26 -15.69
C ASP A 80 -4.85 6.96 -15.08
N LEU A 81 -4.22 5.83 -15.46
CA LEU A 81 -2.86 5.50 -15.04
C LEU A 81 -1.84 6.57 -15.47
N LYS A 82 -2.09 7.27 -16.58
CA LYS A 82 -1.25 8.37 -17.02
C LYS A 82 -1.28 9.51 -15.99
N THR A 83 -2.48 9.93 -15.59
CA THR A 83 -2.69 10.98 -14.56
C THR A 83 -2.06 10.57 -13.24
N PHE A 84 -2.29 9.33 -12.81
CA PHE A 84 -1.63 8.76 -11.62
C PHE A 84 -0.11 8.82 -11.70
N TYR A 85 0.46 8.44 -12.85
CA TYR A 85 1.92 8.40 -13.03
C TYR A 85 2.54 9.79 -12.98
N GLU A 86 1.91 10.79 -13.63
CA GLU A 86 2.35 12.18 -13.59
C GLU A 86 2.36 12.73 -12.14
N LEU A 87 1.30 12.48 -11.37
CA LEU A 87 1.22 12.86 -9.95
C LEU A 87 2.26 12.14 -9.07
N LEU A 88 2.49 10.85 -9.35
CA LEU A 88 3.49 10.06 -8.65
C LEU A 88 4.90 10.60 -8.94
N MET A 89 5.21 10.96 -10.18
CA MET A 89 6.50 11.55 -10.56
C MET A 89 6.77 12.87 -9.82
N GLU A 90 5.77 13.76 -9.72
CA GLU A 90 5.91 15.00 -8.94
C GLU A 90 6.16 14.73 -7.45
N THR A 91 5.48 13.72 -6.89
CA THR A 91 5.69 13.27 -5.50
C THR A 91 7.09 12.71 -5.29
N CYS A 92 7.58 11.87 -6.21
CA CYS A 92 8.92 11.30 -6.19
C CYS A 92 10.00 12.37 -6.24
N LYS A 93 9.82 13.38 -7.11
CA LYS A 93 10.74 14.51 -7.24
C LYS A 93 10.78 15.37 -5.98
N ARG A 94 9.62 15.63 -5.36
CA ARG A 94 9.51 16.40 -4.12
C ARG A 94 10.16 15.67 -2.93
N ASP A 95 9.90 14.37 -2.80
CA ASP A 95 10.26 13.60 -1.61
C ASP A 95 11.59 12.83 -1.78
N GLY A 96 12.18 12.83 -2.98
CA GLY A 96 13.52 12.35 -3.26
C GLY A 96 13.65 10.82 -3.39
N PHE A 97 12.60 10.12 -3.88
CA PHE A 97 12.64 8.67 -4.07
C PHE A 97 12.48 8.25 -5.53
N LEU A 98 12.94 7.03 -5.85
CA LEU A 98 12.87 6.47 -7.20
C LEU A 98 11.53 5.75 -7.43
N VAL A 99 10.99 5.87 -8.64
CA VAL A 99 9.78 5.18 -9.08
C VAL A 99 10.05 4.28 -10.28
N ARG A 100 9.23 3.24 -10.44
CA ARG A 100 9.24 2.38 -11.63
C ARG A 100 8.71 3.15 -12.85
N SER A 101 8.91 2.60 -14.05
CA SER A 101 8.38 3.18 -15.29
C SER A 101 6.85 3.10 -15.34
N GLN A 102 6.20 3.97 -16.11
CA GLN A 102 4.75 3.90 -16.34
C GLN A 102 4.30 2.50 -16.80
N ALA A 103 5.04 1.89 -17.73
CA ALA A 103 4.77 0.54 -18.23
C ALA A 103 4.70 -0.55 -17.14
N TYR A 104 5.34 -0.35 -15.99
CA TYR A 104 5.27 -1.28 -14.85
C TYR A 104 3.87 -1.29 -14.25
N PHE A 105 3.27 -0.10 -14.06
CA PHE A 105 1.93 0.06 -13.53
C PHE A 105 0.86 -0.37 -14.54
N GLU A 106 1.05 -0.08 -15.82
CA GLU A 106 0.19 -0.58 -16.90
C GLU A 106 0.18 -2.11 -16.95
N SER A 107 1.35 -2.75 -16.84
CA SER A 107 1.44 -4.22 -16.78
C SER A 107 0.75 -4.79 -15.54
N MET A 108 0.88 -4.13 -14.38
CA MET A 108 0.16 -4.54 -13.17
C MET A 108 -1.34 -4.44 -13.34
N TRP A 109 -1.82 -3.35 -13.93
CA TRP A 109 -3.24 -3.13 -14.19
C TRP A 109 -3.81 -4.20 -15.12
N ASP A 110 -3.15 -4.42 -16.26
CA ASP A 110 -3.60 -5.37 -17.29
C ASP A 110 -3.66 -6.82 -16.76
N LEU A 111 -2.89 -7.14 -15.72
CA LEU A 111 -2.89 -8.46 -15.09
C LEU A 111 -3.88 -8.59 -13.93
N LEU A 112 -4.08 -7.54 -13.12
CA LEU A 112 -4.81 -7.62 -11.85
C LEU A 112 -6.24 -7.08 -11.93
N GLU A 113 -6.52 -6.13 -12.83
CA GLU A 113 -7.86 -5.54 -12.97
C GLU A 113 -8.89 -6.59 -13.42
N PRO A 114 -8.61 -7.46 -14.41
CA PRO A 114 -9.56 -8.50 -14.81
C PRO A 114 -9.89 -9.50 -13.68
N LEU A 115 -9.05 -9.56 -12.65
CA LEU A 115 -9.24 -10.40 -11.46
C LEU A 115 -9.94 -9.66 -10.31
N GLY A 116 -10.23 -8.36 -10.46
CA GLY A 116 -10.74 -7.52 -9.39
C GLY A 116 -9.74 -7.29 -8.25
N GLN A 117 -8.44 -7.45 -8.51
CA GLN A 117 -7.36 -7.42 -7.50
C GLN A 117 -6.62 -6.08 -7.44
N ILE A 118 -6.99 -5.12 -8.28
CA ILE A 118 -6.46 -3.75 -8.27
C ILE A 118 -7.61 -2.77 -8.51
N LYS A 119 -7.53 -1.62 -7.84
CA LYS A 119 -8.36 -0.44 -8.12
C LYS A 119 -7.47 0.80 -8.12
N LEU A 120 -7.82 1.77 -8.95
CA LEU A 120 -7.22 3.10 -8.95
C LEU A 120 -8.22 4.08 -8.36
N ALA A 121 -7.76 4.87 -7.39
CA ALA A 121 -8.53 5.99 -6.85
C ALA A 121 -7.91 7.30 -7.34
N ILE A 122 -8.69 8.12 -8.04
CA ILE A 122 -8.31 9.48 -8.44
C ILE A 122 -9.16 10.46 -7.66
N THR A 123 -8.50 11.45 -7.05
CA THR A 123 -9.15 12.45 -6.22
C THR A 123 -9.15 13.80 -6.90
N THR A 124 -10.30 14.45 -6.95
CA THR A 124 -10.45 15.84 -7.41
C THR A 124 -10.97 16.72 -6.29
N TYR A 125 -10.83 18.03 -6.45
CA TYR A 125 -11.45 19.02 -5.57
C TYR A 125 -11.79 20.24 -6.44
N GLU A 126 -12.84 20.97 -6.05
CA GLU A 126 -13.25 22.24 -6.66
C GLU A 126 -12.57 23.46 -6.02
#